data_AF-K1TE45-F1
#
_entry.id   AF-K1TE45-F1
#
_cell.length_a   1.000
_cell.length_b   1.000
_cell.length_c   1.000
_cell.angle_alpha   90.00
_cell.angle_beta   90.00
_cell.angle_gamma   90.00
#
_symmetry.space_group_name_H-M   'P 1'
#
loop_
_entity.id
_entity.type
_entity.pdbx_description
1 polymer ?
#
loop_
_entity_poly.entity_id
_entity_poly.type
_entity_poly.pdbx_seq_one_letter_code
_entity_poly.pdbx_strand_id
1 'polypeptide(L)'
;MKRFLLFFAASVLGFSSCVDEVKSGAQDLDYSRLYELRAQIEERLENAVVGIEDGMYPESSYADLQVALEELNRGISSARAGLFILQFEVDNYALAAEKAIKLFDDSVIVSVDPGTPAELFVNGIDHKGYIDFGSS
;
A
#
# COMPACT_ATOMS: atom_id res chain seq x y z
N MET A 1 4.29 77.12 -7.53
CA MET A 1 4.39 75.66 -7.72
C MET A 1 4.62 74.99 -6.37
N LYS A 2 4.06 73.79 -6.17
CA LYS A 2 4.00 72.95 -4.95
C LYS A 2 2.96 73.41 -3.93
N ARG A 3 2.09 72.55 -3.38
CA ARG A 3 1.47 71.29 -3.79
C ARG A 3 0.39 71.06 -2.71
N PHE A 4 -0.86 70.92 -3.13
CA PHE A 4 -1.99 70.49 -2.32
C PHE A 4 -1.69 69.12 -1.72
N LEU A 5 -2.04 68.85 -0.45
CA LEU A 5 -2.40 67.50 0.01
C LEU A 5 -3.13 67.55 1.36
N LEU A 6 -4.43 67.28 1.25
CA LEU A 6 -5.38 66.95 2.31
C LEU A 6 -4.98 65.64 3.01
N PHE A 7 -4.96 65.62 4.34
CA PHE A 7 -4.97 64.38 5.10
C PHE A 7 -6.42 64.06 5.48
N PHE A 8 -7.01 63.12 4.74
CA PHE A 8 -8.32 62.55 4.98
C PHE A 8 -8.19 61.38 5.93
N ALA A 9 -8.97 61.42 7.01
CA ALA A 9 -9.13 60.32 7.97
C ALA A 9 -9.84 59.14 7.31
N ALA A 10 -9.33 57.92 7.51
CA ALA A 10 -10.07 56.70 7.22
C ALA A 10 -9.72 55.64 8.27
N SER A 11 -10.53 55.62 9.33
CA SER A 11 -10.60 54.56 10.32
C SER A 11 -11.18 53.31 9.65
N VAL A 12 -10.34 52.32 9.35
CA VAL A 12 -10.80 50.99 8.92
C VAL A 12 -11.04 50.16 10.18
N LEU A 13 -12.31 50.04 10.55
CA LEU A 13 -12.79 49.08 11.53
C LEU A 13 -12.52 47.67 10.98
N GLY A 14 -11.68 46.92 11.70
CA GLY A 14 -11.41 45.52 11.39
C GLY A 14 -12.65 44.67 11.65
N PHE A 15 -13.20 44.08 10.59
CA PHE A 15 -14.11 42.96 10.72
C PHE A 15 -13.28 41.74 11.14
N SER A 16 -13.23 41.46 12.44
CA SER A 16 -12.81 40.16 12.95
C SER A 16 -13.95 39.17 12.68
N SER A 17 -13.93 38.58 11.49
CA SER A 17 -14.78 37.43 11.19
C SER A 17 -14.17 36.23 11.91
N CYS A 18 -14.67 35.92 13.10
CA CYS A 18 -14.49 34.60 13.70
C CYS A 18 -15.15 33.58 12.77
N VAL A 19 -14.36 32.94 11.92
CA VAL A 19 -14.74 31.69 11.30
C VAL A 19 -14.64 30.66 12.42
N ASP A 20 -15.78 30.27 12.98
CA ASP A 20 -15.84 29.02 13.75
C ASP A 20 -15.40 27.90 12.80
N GLU A 21 -14.20 27.36 13.04
CA GLU A 21 -13.76 26.12 12.39
C GLU A 21 -14.74 25.03 12.81
N VAL A 22 -15.70 24.74 11.93
CA VAL A 22 -16.45 23.49 11.99
C VAL A 22 -15.42 22.39 11.81
N LYS A 23 -14.97 21.80 12.92
CA LYS A 23 -14.16 20.59 12.90
C LYS A 23 -14.97 19.54 12.14
N SER A 24 -14.60 19.33 10.88
CA SER A 24 -15.06 18.20 10.10
C SER A 24 -14.80 16.97 10.94
N GLY A 25 -15.83 16.20 11.29
CA GLY A 25 -15.69 14.93 12.01
C GLY A 25 -15.00 13.84 11.19
N ALA A 26 -14.45 14.18 10.02
CA ALA A 26 -13.61 13.29 9.23
C ALA A 26 -12.29 13.07 9.97
N GLN A 27 -12.08 11.85 10.42
CA GLN A 27 -10.80 11.40 10.96
C GLN A 27 -9.76 11.43 9.84
N ASP A 28 -8.59 12.00 10.10
CA ASP A 28 -7.46 11.90 9.17
C ASP A 28 -7.07 10.42 9.03
N LEU A 29 -6.96 9.96 7.78
CA LEU A 29 -6.54 8.60 7.47
C LEU A 29 -5.02 8.48 7.50
N ASP A 30 -4.52 7.35 8.01
CA ASP A 30 -3.10 7.03 8.04
C ASP A 30 -2.70 6.22 6.81
N TYR A 31 -1.78 6.77 6.02
CA TYR A 31 -1.24 6.15 4.80
C TYR A 31 0.23 5.71 4.93
N SER A 32 0.86 5.92 6.08
CA SER A 32 2.29 5.65 6.31
C SER A 32 2.66 4.23 5.89
N ARG A 33 1.83 3.27 6.29
CA ARG A 33 2.02 1.85 6.04
C ARG A 33 2.11 1.49 4.55
N LEU A 34 1.34 2.16 3.68
CA LEU A 34 1.40 1.91 2.23
C LEU A 34 2.80 2.22 1.67
N TYR A 35 3.41 3.32 2.12
CA TYR A 35 4.72 3.74 1.63
C TYR A 35 5.85 2.86 2.16
N GLU A 36 5.75 2.42 3.42
CA GLU A 36 6.68 1.44 3.99
C GLU A 36 6.65 0.11 3.23
N LEU A 37 5.45 -0.39 2.93
CA LEU A 37 5.27 -1.65 2.21
C LEU A 37 5.76 -1.54 0.77
N ARG A 38 5.57 -0.38 0.12
CA ARG A 38 6.11 -0.16 -1.22
C ARG A 38 7.63 -0.29 -1.23
N ALA A 39 8.31 0.37 -0.30
CA ALA A 39 9.76 0.29 -0.19
C ALA A 39 10.24 -1.14 0.08
N GLN A 40 9.54 -1.89 0.94
CA GLN A 40 9.85 -3.30 1.23
C GLN A 40 9.68 -4.21 0.00
N ILE A 41 8.67 -3.95 -0.84
CA ILE A 41 8.48 -4.70 -2.08
C ILE A 41 9.57 -4.33 -3.10
N GLU A 42 9.84 -3.04 -3.29
CA GLU A 42 10.89 -2.56 -4.20
C GLU A 42 12.27 -3.15 -3.85
N GLU A 43 12.63 -3.17 -2.56
CA GLU A 43 13.88 -3.77 -2.07
C GLU A 43 13.96 -5.27 -2.39
N ARG A 44 12.87 -6.02 -2.23
CA ARG A 44 12.83 -7.45 -2.56
C ARG A 44 13.00 -7.69 -4.05
N LEU A 45 12.28 -6.92 -4.87
CA LEU A 45 12.39 -7.02 -6.33
C LEU A 45 13.80 -6.67 -6.82
N GLU A 46 14.45 -5.68 -6.21
CA GLU A 46 15.83 -5.29 -6.57
C GLU A 46 16.86 -6.37 -6.22
N ASN A 47 16.69 -7.04 -5.07
CA ASN A 47 17.67 -7.98 -4.53
C ASN A 47 17.39 -9.45 -4.85
N ALA A 48 16.22 -9.79 -5.39
CA ALA A 48 15.84 -11.16 -5.69
C ALA A 48 16.69 -11.77 -6.81
N VAL A 49 17.28 -12.93 -6.55
CA VAL A 49 17.87 -13.77 -7.59
C VAL A 49 16.80 -14.73 -8.09
N VAL A 50 16.35 -14.54 -9.33
CA VAL A 50 15.26 -15.32 -9.94
C VAL A 50 15.83 -16.50 -10.72
N GLY A 51 15.25 -17.69 -10.53
CA GLY A 51 15.66 -18.90 -11.23
C GLY A 51 14.94 -20.15 -10.76
N ILE A 52 15.57 -21.30 -10.99
CA ILE A 52 15.01 -22.63 -10.68
C ILE A 52 15.88 -23.45 -9.71
N GLU A 53 16.99 -22.86 -9.25
CA GLU A 53 17.93 -23.54 -8.36
C GLU A 53 17.65 -23.20 -6.90
N ASP A 54 18.13 -24.04 -5.99
CA ASP A 54 18.03 -23.83 -4.55
C ASP A 54 18.61 -22.46 -4.14
N GLY A 55 17.87 -21.76 -3.28
CA GLY A 55 18.18 -20.40 -2.84
C GLY A 55 17.73 -19.30 -3.78
N MET A 56 17.13 -19.62 -4.93
CA MET A 56 16.54 -18.65 -5.86
C MET A 56 15.03 -18.51 -5.65
N TYR A 57 14.48 -17.39 -6.09
CA TYR A 57 13.04 -17.16 -6.15
C TYR A 57 12.47 -17.63 -7.49
N PRO A 58 11.32 -18.33 -7.51
CA PRO A 58 10.63 -18.68 -8.75
C PRO A 58 10.18 -17.44 -9.53
N GLU A 59 10.25 -17.50 -10.86
CA GLU A 59 9.78 -16.41 -11.74
C GLU A 59 8.32 -16.03 -11.48
N SER A 60 7.47 -17.02 -11.20
CA SER A 60 6.05 -16.77 -10.88
C SER A 60 5.88 -15.96 -9.60
N SER A 61 6.63 -16.25 -8.54
CA SER A 61 6.51 -15.51 -7.29
C SER A 61 7.02 -14.08 -7.42
N TYR A 62 8.10 -13.88 -8.19
CA TYR A 62 8.58 -12.55 -8.53
C TYR A 62 7.53 -11.74 -9.30
N ALA A 63 6.89 -12.34 -10.30
CA ALA A 63 5.81 -11.70 -11.06
C ALA A 63 4.61 -11.35 -10.17
N ASP A 64 4.19 -12.25 -9.27
CA ASP A 64 3.11 -11.99 -8.31
C ASP A 64 3.45 -10.80 -7.39
N LEU A 65 4.71 -10.69 -6.95
CA LEU A 65 5.17 -9.56 -6.15
C LEU A 65 5.16 -8.23 -6.95
N GLN A 66 5.48 -8.26 -8.25
CA GLN A 66 5.35 -7.09 -9.13
C GLN A 66 3.88 -6.64 -9.27
N VAL A 67 2.96 -7.58 -9.45
CA VAL A 67 1.52 -7.27 -9.49
C VAL A 67 1.05 -6.65 -8.17
N ALA A 68 1.53 -7.16 -7.03
CA ALA A 68 1.24 -6.57 -5.73
C ALA A 68 1.77 -5.14 -5.60
N LEU A 69 2.95 -4.84 -6.15
CA LEU A 69 3.50 -3.48 -6.21
C LEU A 69 2.62 -2.54 -7.04
N GLU A 70 2.12 -3.01 -8.19
CA GLU A 70 1.22 -2.23 -9.05
C GLU A 70 -0.08 -1.88 -8.34
N GLU A 71 -0.73 -2.87 -7.70
CA GLU A 71 -1.95 -2.65 -6.93
C GLU A 71 -1.73 -1.75 -5.71
N LEU A 72 -0.60 -1.89 -5.00
CA LEU A 72 -0.24 -1.00 -3.91
C LEU A 72 -0.03 0.44 -4.39
N ASN A 73 0.64 0.63 -5.53
CA ASN A 73 0.82 1.95 -6.15
C ASN A 73 -0.51 2.58 -6.58
N ARG A 74 -1.47 1.77 -7.04
CA ARG A 74 -2.84 2.22 -7.28
C ARG A 74 -3.50 2.69 -5.99
N GLY A 75 -3.36 1.94 -4.89
CA GLY A 75 -3.83 2.36 -3.55
C GLY A 75 -3.22 3.70 -3.12
N ILE A 76 -1.91 3.88 -3.27
CA ILE A 76 -1.19 5.13 -3.00
C ILE A 76 -1.72 6.29 -3.86
N SER A 77 -1.98 6.05 -5.15
CA SER A 77 -2.56 7.06 -6.04
C SER A 77 -3.96 7.47 -5.58
N SER A 78 -4.79 6.52 -5.17
CA SER A 78 -6.12 6.78 -4.62
C SER A 78 -6.07 7.59 -3.33
N ALA A 79 -5.11 7.30 -2.43
CA ALA A 79 -4.88 8.09 -1.22
C ALA A 79 -4.51 9.54 -1.55
N ARG A 80 -3.60 9.75 -2.50
CA ARG A 80 -3.20 11.10 -2.95
C ARG A 80 -4.35 11.88 -3.60
N ALA A 81 -5.28 11.18 -4.24
CA ALA A 81 -6.47 11.76 -4.83
C ALA A 81 -7.61 11.99 -3.81
N GLY A 82 -7.43 11.60 -2.53
CA GLY A 82 -8.45 11.75 -1.49
C GLY A 82 -9.68 10.86 -1.71
N LEU A 83 -9.51 9.70 -2.36
CA LEU A 83 -10.62 8.81 -2.71
C LEU A 83 -11.06 7.89 -1.57
N PHE A 84 -10.24 7.73 -0.53
CA PHE A 84 -10.59 6.93 0.64
C PHE A 84 -11.39 7.74 1.63
N ILE A 85 -12.42 7.10 2.20
CA ILE A 85 -13.30 7.68 3.20
C ILE A 85 -12.99 7.06 4.57
N LEU A 86 -12.64 5.76 4.59
CA LEU A 86 -12.46 4.98 5.81
C LEU A 86 -11.10 4.29 5.83
N GLN A 87 -10.51 4.17 7.03
CA GLN A 87 -9.20 3.57 7.23
C GLN A 87 -9.11 2.13 6.70
N PHE A 88 -10.18 1.34 6.82
CA PHE A 88 -10.18 -0.04 6.35
C PHE A 88 -9.91 -0.16 4.83
N GLU A 89 -10.26 0.87 4.04
CA GLU A 89 -9.99 0.88 2.60
C GLU A 89 -8.48 0.94 2.32
N VAL A 90 -7.76 1.73 3.13
CA VAL A 90 -6.30 1.80 3.13
C VAL A 90 -5.70 0.49 3.62
N ASP A 91 -6.22 -0.03 4.74
CA ASP A 91 -5.73 -1.25 5.37
C ASP A 91 -5.87 -2.48 4.46
N ASN A 92 -6.88 -2.51 3.59
CA ASN A 92 -7.04 -3.58 2.60
C ASN A 92 -5.87 -3.62 1.59
N TYR A 93 -5.39 -2.47 1.13
CA TYR A 93 -4.20 -2.40 0.27
C TYR A 93 -2.94 -2.82 1.03
N ALA A 94 -2.79 -2.38 2.29
CA ALA A 94 -1.68 -2.78 3.14
C ALA A 94 -1.66 -4.30 3.36
N LEU A 95 -2.80 -4.88 3.74
CA LEU A 95 -2.95 -6.32 3.97
C LEU A 95 -2.65 -7.15 2.72
N ALA A 96 -3.07 -6.69 1.54
CA ALA A 96 -2.78 -7.36 0.28
C ALA A 96 -1.26 -7.38 0.00
N ALA A 97 -0.59 -6.24 0.18
CA ALA A 97 0.86 -6.14 0.03
C ALA A 97 1.63 -6.99 1.06
N GLU A 98 1.20 -7.00 2.32
CA GLU A 98 1.80 -7.84 3.38
C GLU A 98 1.70 -9.33 3.06
N LYS A 99 0.55 -9.77 2.54
CA LYS A 99 0.36 -11.16 2.09
C LYS A 99 1.28 -11.49 0.92
N ALA A 100 1.39 -10.61 -0.06
CA ALA A 100 2.26 -10.82 -1.21
C ALA A 100 3.74 -10.90 -0.80
N ILE A 101 4.20 -10.00 0.07
CA ILE A 101 5.55 -10.04 0.65
C ILE A 101 5.79 -11.39 1.33
N LYS A 102 4.86 -11.82 2.19
CA LYS A 102 5.03 -13.09 2.91
C LYS A 102 5.11 -14.29 1.95
N LEU A 103 4.20 -14.35 0.98
CA LEU A 103 4.21 -15.42 -0.02
C LEU A 103 5.49 -15.42 -0.85
N PHE A 104 6.02 -14.25 -1.16
CA PHE A 104 7.30 -14.11 -1.85
C PHE A 104 8.46 -14.60 -0.99
N ASP A 105 8.56 -14.13 0.26
CA ASP A 105 9.62 -14.53 1.20
C ASP A 105 9.61 -16.05 1.46
N ASP A 106 8.41 -16.65 1.50
CA ASP A 106 8.22 -18.10 1.69
C ASP A 106 8.44 -18.92 0.39
N SER A 107 8.60 -18.28 -0.77
CA SER A 107 8.67 -18.97 -2.07
C SER A 107 10.07 -19.46 -2.49
N VAL A 108 11.10 -19.12 -1.71
CA VAL A 108 12.48 -19.51 -2.02
C VAL A 108 12.57 -21.02 -2.27
N ILE A 109 13.24 -21.40 -3.35
CA ILE A 109 13.38 -22.80 -3.73
C ILE A 109 14.33 -23.46 -2.74
N VAL A 110 13.88 -24.51 -2.07
CA VAL A 110 14.70 -25.29 -1.15
C VAL A 110 14.43 -26.77 -1.39
N SER A 111 15.48 -27.54 -1.66
CA SER A 111 15.38 -28.99 -1.70
C SER A 111 15.26 -29.55 -0.28
N VAL A 112 14.34 -30.49 -0.09
CA VAL A 112 14.13 -31.19 1.18
C VAL A 112 14.36 -32.68 1.03
N ASP A 113 14.82 -33.34 2.10
CA ASP A 113 15.01 -34.78 2.09
C ASP A 113 13.68 -35.52 1.87
N PRO A 114 13.68 -36.65 1.16
CA PRO A 114 12.48 -37.47 1.01
C PRO A 114 11.86 -37.85 2.35
N GLY A 115 10.55 -37.62 2.50
CA GLY A 115 9.82 -37.88 3.74
C GLY A 115 9.78 -36.71 4.72
N THR A 116 10.38 -35.56 4.38
CA THR A 116 10.21 -34.32 5.14
C THR A 116 8.73 -33.90 5.11
N PRO A 117 8.08 -33.71 6.28
CA PRO A 117 6.72 -33.18 6.33
C PRO A 117 6.67 -31.79 5.69
N ALA A 118 5.71 -31.59 4.79
CA ALA A 118 5.46 -30.31 4.13
C ALA A 118 4.02 -29.85 4.39
N GLU A 119 3.81 -28.53 4.36
CA GLU A 119 2.49 -27.93 4.49
C GLU A 119 2.04 -27.36 3.13
N LEU A 120 0.77 -27.60 2.78
CA LEU A 120 0.17 -27.01 1.59
C LEU A 120 -0.59 -25.74 1.98
N PHE A 121 -0.13 -24.58 1.50
CA PHE A 121 -0.85 -23.32 1.66
C PHE A 121 -1.87 -23.14 0.53
N VAL A 122 -3.13 -22.99 0.90
CA VAL A 122 -4.25 -22.87 -0.05
C VAL A 122 -4.94 -21.51 0.14
N ASN A 123 -4.69 -20.60 -0.78
CA ASN A 123 -5.36 -19.29 -0.80
C ASN A 123 -6.67 -19.39 -1.59
N GLY A 124 -7.76 -19.69 -0.89
CA GLY A 124 -9.10 -19.72 -1.50
C GLY A 124 -9.60 -18.31 -1.83
N ILE A 125 -9.79 -17.99 -3.10
CA ILE A 125 -10.28 -16.68 -3.55
C ILE A 125 -11.81 -16.56 -3.41
N ASP A 126 -12.55 -17.68 -3.33
CA ASP A 126 -14.02 -17.68 -3.36
C ASP A 126 -14.72 -18.88 -2.66
N HIS A 127 -13.99 -19.65 -1.84
CA HIS A 127 -14.48 -20.89 -1.20
C HIS A 127 -14.95 -21.99 -2.16
N LYS A 128 -14.62 -21.92 -3.46
CA LYS A 128 -14.96 -22.95 -4.46
C LYS A 128 -13.76 -23.76 -4.96
N GLY A 129 -12.56 -23.48 -4.43
CA GLY A 129 -11.34 -24.22 -4.77
C GLY A 129 -11.42 -25.67 -4.28
N TYR A 130 -11.22 -26.62 -5.20
CA TYR A 130 -11.04 -28.03 -4.92
C TYR A 130 -9.59 -28.40 -5.25
N ILE A 131 -8.95 -29.15 -4.35
CA ILE A 131 -7.60 -29.68 -4.57
C ILE A 131 -7.73 -31.20 -4.69
N ASP A 132 -7.35 -31.72 -5.85
CA ASP A 132 -7.25 -33.15 -6.11
C ASP A 132 -5.78 -33.54 -6.15
N PHE A 133 -5.40 -34.56 -5.38
CA PHE A 133 -4.06 -35.15 -5.44
C PHE A 133 -3.98 -36.37 -6.37
N GLY A 134 -5.09 -36.74 -7.02
CA GLY A 134 -5.20 -37.95 -7.84
C GLY A 134 -5.27 -39.23 -7.01
N SER A 135 -5.60 -40.34 -7.66
CA SER A 135 -5.52 -41.68 -7.05
C SER A 135 -4.13 -42.28 -7.23
N SER A 136 -3.64 -42.94 -6.18
CA SER A 136 -2.36 -43.68 -6.14
C SER A 136 -2.40 -44.99 -6.94
#